data_AF-A0A970UEE5-F1
#
_entry.id   AF-A0A970UEE5-F1
#
_cell.length_a   1.000
_cell.length_b   1.000
_cell.length_c   1.000
_cell.angle_alpha   90.00
_cell.angle_beta   90.00
_cell.angle_gamma   90.00
#
_symmetry.space_group_name_H-M   'P 1'
#
loop_
_entity.id
_entity.type
_entity.pdbx_description
1 polymer ?
#
loop_
_entity_poly.entity_id
_entity_poly.type
_entity_poly.pdbx_seq_one_letter_code
_entity_poly.pdbx_strand_id
1 'polypeptide(L)'
;MHKLIALSLAVLFGTSAAHAADYNLRFAHFWPATSDVHKGFEEWAQALTTASDGRISVDFYPAQTLTKAPKSYDGVKKRITDITATVQGYNANRFPLTQIIELPGMADSAAHGSCVLQSLYEDGMIADEYRDTQVLFLFTHGPGYLHTRTKAIEHPSDLAGLKIRRPTTVVAQLLEAQGAQPVGIPAPETYPALQRGILDGVAFPWEAMKGFRTNEQAHFHNEINLYTLSFVVTMNKKLYDKMPADLKLIMQAHSGMRWSQHMAQVFDDLDTAGRAEAVAANHHISAPDHEAWQPVFQQTTEDYLAKLEARKLPSREVYQKALEFSASCKL
;
A
#
# COMPACT_ATOMS: atom_id res chain seq x y z
N MET A 1 -19.48 -6.30 -81.01
CA MET A 1 -18.96 -7.15 -79.91
C MET A 1 -17.85 -6.38 -79.22
N HIS A 2 -18.14 -5.66 -78.13
CA HIS A 2 -17.13 -4.94 -77.33
C HIS A 2 -17.14 -5.53 -75.92
N LYS A 3 -16.09 -6.27 -75.55
CA LYS A 3 -15.88 -6.76 -74.18
C LYS A 3 -15.05 -5.74 -73.42
N LEU A 4 -15.66 -5.08 -72.44
CA LEU A 4 -14.96 -4.27 -71.43
C LEU A 4 -14.30 -5.22 -70.41
N ILE A 5 -13.00 -5.05 -70.19
CA ILE A 5 -12.22 -5.73 -69.16
C ILE A 5 -12.24 -4.85 -67.91
N ALA A 6 -12.79 -5.36 -66.81
CA ALA A 6 -12.74 -4.71 -65.50
C ALA A 6 -11.46 -5.13 -64.76
N LEU A 7 -10.58 -4.17 -64.49
CA LEU A 7 -9.38 -4.35 -63.69
C LEU A 7 -9.73 -4.10 -62.21
N SER A 8 -9.79 -5.16 -61.40
CA SER A 8 -10.03 -5.05 -59.96
C SER A 8 -8.71 -4.78 -59.23
N LEU A 9 -8.61 -3.61 -58.58
CA LEU A 9 -7.47 -3.21 -57.76
C LEU A 9 -7.61 -3.86 -56.37
N ALA A 10 -6.78 -4.87 -56.08
CA ALA A 10 -6.75 -5.52 -54.77
C ALA A 10 -5.98 -4.63 -53.77
N VAL A 11 -6.71 -4.01 -52.84
CA VAL A 11 -6.13 -3.32 -51.68
C VAL A 11 -5.65 -4.39 -50.70
N LEU A 12 -4.33 -4.58 -50.60
CA LEU A 12 -3.70 -5.35 -49.54
C LEU A 12 -3.86 -4.59 -48.22
N PHE A 13 -4.91 -4.92 -47.46
CA PHE A 13 -4.95 -4.60 -46.03
C PHE A 13 -3.84 -5.40 -45.35
N GLY A 14 -2.77 -4.72 -44.96
CA GLY A 14 -1.77 -5.28 -44.05
C GLY A 14 -2.49 -5.66 -42.76
N THR A 15 -2.71 -6.95 -42.55
CA THR A 15 -3.13 -7.47 -41.26
C THR A 15 -2.00 -7.25 -40.28
N SER A 16 -2.10 -6.21 -39.45
CA SER A 16 -1.32 -6.13 -38.22
C SER A 16 -1.62 -7.39 -37.43
N ALA A 17 -0.69 -8.34 -37.42
CA ALA A 17 -0.81 -9.53 -36.59
C ALA A 17 -0.92 -9.05 -35.15
N ALA A 18 -2.08 -9.26 -34.52
CA ALA A 18 -2.21 -9.09 -33.08
C ALA A 18 -1.32 -10.17 -32.44
N HIS A 19 -0.09 -9.79 -32.06
CA HIS A 19 0.80 -10.66 -31.32
C HIS A 19 0.20 -10.86 -29.93
N ALA A 20 -0.12 -12.11 -29.59
CA ALA A 20 -0.45 -12.48 -28.21
C ALA A 20 0.76 -12.18 -27.32
N ALA A 21 0.52 -11.65 -26.12
CA ALA A 21 1.58 -11.30 -25.19
C ALA A 21 2.45 -12.52 -24.85
N ASP A 22 3.78 -12.34 -24.86
CA ASP A 22 4.74 -13.37 -24.43
C ASP A 22 4.56 -13.69 -22.93
N TYR A 23 4.22 -12.67 -22.14
CA TYR A 23 4.01 -12.74 -20.70
C TYR A 23 2.68 -12.10 -20.34
N ASN A 24 1.69 -12.92 -20.01
CA ASN A 24 0.48 -12.45 -19.37
C ASN A 24 0.59 -12.62 -17.84
N LEU A 25 0.78 -11.51 -17.12
CA LEU A 25 1.09 -11.48 -15.70
C LEU A 25 -0.19 -11.32 -14.86
N ARG A 26 -0.47 -12.27 -13.97
CA ARG A 26 -1.62 -12.19 -13.06
C ARG A 26 -1.28 -11.30 -11.85
N PHE A 27 -1.88 -10.13 -11.78
CA PHE A 27 -1.70 -9.16 -10.69
C PHE A 27 -2.90 -9.19 -9.74
N ALA A 28 -2.72 -9.77 -8.55
CA ALA A 28 -3.75 -9.75 -7.50
C ALA A 28 -3.49 -8.67 -6.43
N HIS A 29 -4.55 -7.97 -6.02
CA HIS A 29 -4.51 -7.01 -4.91
C HIS A 29 -5.86 -6.95 -4.18
N PHE A 30 -5.91 -6.22 -3.05
CA PHE A 30 -7.07 -6.24 -2.16
C PHE A 30 -8.04 -5.06 -2.28
N TRP A 31 -7.62 -3.96 -2.92
CA TRP A 31 -8.52 -2.84 -3.20
C TRP A 31 -9.64 -3.20 -4.19
N PRO A 32 -10.82 -2.54 -4.10
CA PRO A 32 -11.91 -2.71 -5.08
C PRO A 32 -11.49 -2.35 -6.51
N ALA A 33 -12.10 -3.00 -7.49
CA ALA A 33 -11.85 -2.72 -8.92
C ALA A 33 -12.21 -1.28 -9.33
N THR A 34 -13.14 -0.64 -8.61
CA THR A 34 -13.58 0.73 -8.91
C THR A 34 -12.73 1.81 -8.22
N SER A 35 -11.72 1.42 -7.44
CA SER A 35 -10.90 2.37 -6.67
C SER A 35 -9.83 3.05 -7.53
N ASP A 36 -9.42 4.26 -7.16
CA ASP A 36 -8.34 4.95 -7.88
C ASP A 36 -6.98 4.28 -7.64
N VAL A 37 -6.81 3.55 -6.54
CA VAL A 37 -5.64 2.66 -6.35
C VAL A 37 -5.56 1.59 -7.45
N HIS A 38 -6.69 1.01 -7.85
CA HIS A 38 -6.72 0.06 -8.96
C HIS A 38 -6.33 0.74 -10.28
N LYS A 39 -6.86 1.93 -10.55
CA LYS A 39 -6.53 2.72 -11.75
C LYS A 39 -5.05 3.06 -11.82
N GLY A 40 -4.41 3.44 -10.71
CA GLY A 40 -2.95 3.66 -10.67
C GLY A 40 -2.15 2.41 -11.05
N PHE A 41 -2.61 1.21 -10.68
CA PHE A 41 -2.00 -0.03 -11.17
C PHE A 41 -2.28 -0.30 -12.64
N GLU A 42 -3.47 0.03 -13.16
CA GLU A 42 -3.77 -0.05 -14.59
C GLU A 42 -2.86 0.88 -15.41
N GLU A 43 -2.58 2.09 -14.92
CA GLU A 43 -1.63 3.03 -15.54
C GLU A 43 -0.21 2.45 -15.57
N TRP A 44 0.23 1.82 -14.47
CA TRP A 44 1.50 1.08 -14.43
C TRP A 44 1.56 -0.07 -15.44
N ALA A 45 0.52 -0.89 -15.50
CA ALA A 45 0.42 -2.01 -16.43
C ALA A 45 0.39 -1.54 -17.89
N GLN A 46 -0.30 -0.42 -18.17
CA GLN A 46 -0.36 0.15 -19.51
C GLN A 46 1.02 0.66 -19.94
N ALA A 47 1.77 1.31 -19.04
CA ALA A 47 3.13 1.75 -19.35
C ALA A 47 4.07 0.57 -19.67
N LEU A 48 3.99 -0.52 -18.90
CA LEU A 48 4.71 -1.77 -19.20
C LEU A 48 4.31 -2.39 -20.54
N THR A 49 3.02 -2.43 -20.83
CA THR A 49 2.49 -2.98 -22.08
C THR A 49 3.00 -2.18 -23.27
N THR A 50 2.94 -0.86 -23.19
CA THR A 50 3.46 0.03 -24.24
C THR A 50 4.96 -0.10 -24.41
N ALA A 51 5.74 -0.11 -23.32
CA ALA A 51 7.20 -0.20 -23.37
C ALA A 51 7.73 -1.55 -23.88
N SER A 52 6.88 -2.59 -23.87
CA SER A 52 7.21 -3.94 -24.34
C SER A 52 6.61 -4.27 -25.70
N ASP A 53 6.03 -3.29 -26.41
CA ASP A 53 5.32 -3.50 -27.66
C ASP A 53 4.24 -4.60 -27.55
N GLY A 54 3.55 -4.64 -26.40
CA GLY A 54 2.49 -5.61 -26.10
C GLY A 54 2.98 -6.99 -25.64
N ARG A 55 4.30 -7.21 -25.51
CA ARG A 55 4.86 -8.52 -25.10
C ARG A 55 4.65 -8.82 -23.62
N ILE A 56 4.45 -7.79 -22.79
CA ILE A 56 3.98 -7.93 -21.41
C ILE A 56 2.55 -7.41 -21.35
N SER A 57 1.63 -8.24 -20.87
CA SER A 57 0.27 -7.85 -20.50
C SER A 57 0.02 -8.15 -19.02
N VAL A 58 -0.96 -7.49 -18.42
CA VAL A 58 -1.32 -7.70 -17.01
C VAL A 58 -2.81 -8.00 -16.90
N ASP A 59 -3.14 -9.14 -16.30
CA ASP A 59 -4.50 -9.51 -15.93
C ASP A 59 -4.72 -9.20 -14.45
N PHE A 60 -5.66 -8.30 -14.15
CA PHE A 60 -5.95 -7.89 -12.79
C PHE A 60 -6.95 -8.78 -12.07
N TYR A 61 -6.65 -9.06 -10.79
CA TYR A 61 -7.50 -9.77 -9.85
C TYR A 61 -7.71 -8.91 -8.59
N PRO A 62 -8.53 -7.85 -8.68
CA PRO A 62 -8.80 -6.94 -7.57
C PRO A 62 -9.66 -7.60 -6.49
N ALA A 63 -9.94 -6.87 -5.40
CA ALA A 63 -10.84 -7.27 -4.33
C ALA A 63 -10.53 -8.63 -3.70
N GLN A 64 -9.25 -9.02 -3.68
CA GLN A 64 -8.79 -10.31 -3.13
C GLN A 64 -9.46 -11.54 -3.79
N THR A 65 -9.83 -11.43 -5.07
CA THR A 65 -10.53 -12.50 -5.81
C THR A 65 -9.64 -13.71 -6.05
N LEU A 66 -8.33 -13.51 -6.24
CA LEU A 66 -7.35 -14.59 -6.44
C LEU A 66 -6.57 -14.94 -5.17
N THR A 67 -6.13 -13.95 -4.40
CA THR A 67 -5.41 -14.16 -3.12
C THR A 67 -5.91 -13.20 -2.05
N LYS A 68 -6.12 -13.72 -0.84
CA LYS A 68 -6.42 -12.90 0.36
C LYS A 68 -5.19 -12.10 0.77
N ALA A 69 -5.38 -10.85 1.20
CA ALA A 69 -4.26 -9.92 1.45
C ALA A 69 -3.15 -10.49 2.37
N PRO A 70 -3.46 -11.17 3.49
CA PRO A 70 -2.41 -11.76 4.35
C PRO A 70 -1.63 -12.92 3.71
N LYS A 71 -2.13 -13.48 2.60
CA LYS A 71 -1.51 -14.58 1.86
C LYS A 71 -0.94 -14.13 0.50
N SER A 72 -1.15 -12.89 0.11
CA SER A 72 -0.76 -12.36 -1.21
C SER A 72 0.75 -12.49 -1.47
N TYR A 73 1.61 -12.08 -0.53
CA TYR A 73 3.05 -12.17 -0.70
C TYR A 73 3.53 -13.62 -0.86
N ASP A 74 3.03 -14.54 -0.04
CA ASP A 74 3.28 -15.98 -0.19
C ASP A 74 2.70 -16.55 -1.49
N GLY A 75 1.59 -16.00 -1.96
CA GLY A 75 0.98 -16.31 -3.25
C GLY A 75 1.96 -16.02 -4.39
N VAL A 76 2.60 -14.85 -4.37
CA VAL A 76 3.65 -14.50 -5.35
C VAL A 76 4.87 -15.40 -5.21
N LYS A 77 5.39 -15.62 -4.00
CA LYS A 77 6.52 -16.53 -3.76
C LYS A 77 6.28 -17.93 -4.34
N LYS A 78 5.07 -18.47 -4.17
CA LYS A 78 4.65 -19.79 -4.65
C LYS A 78 4.08 -19.78 -6.08
N ARG A 79 4.02 -18.60 -6.72
CA ARG A 79 3.45 -18.36 -8.06
C ARG A 79 1.98 -18.75 -8.22
N ILE A 80 1.19 -18.65 -7.14
CA ILE A 80 -0.28 -18.65 -7.23
C ILE A 80 -0.73 -17.44 -8.04
N THR A 81 -0.09 -16.29 -7.80
CA THR A 81 -0.15 -15.05 -8.58
C THR A 81 1.25 -14.71 -9.11
N ASP A 82 1.34 -13.93 -10.18
CA ASP A 82 2.63 -13.52 -10.72
C ASP A 82 3.11 -12.21 -10.08
N ILE A 83 2.18 -11.27 -9.83
CA ILE A 83 2.42 -10.00 -9.13
C ILE A 83 1.39 -9.82 -8.00
N THR A 84 1.78 -9.14 -6.93
CA THR A 84 0.83 -8.63 -5.94
C THR A 84 1.23 -7.27 -5.39
N ALA A 85 0.23 -6.54 -4.92
CA ALA A 85 0.37 -5.39 -4.04
C ALA A 85 -0.27 -5.73 -2.69
N THR A 86 0.50 -5.62 -1.60
CA THR A 86 0.01 -5.95 -0.25
C THR A 86 0.70 -5.13 0.84
N VAL A 87 0.16 -5.18 2.05
CA VAL A 87 0.72 -4.56 3.27
C VAL A 87 1.67 -5.56 3.94
N GLN A 88 2.88 -5.12 4.25
CA GLN A 88 3.91 -5.97 4.87
C GLN A 88 3.46 -6.45 6.25
N GLY A 89 2.86 -5.57 7.05
CA GLY A 89 2.39 -5.89 8.39
C GLY A 89 1.22 -6.88 8.47
N TYR A 90 0.62 -7.31 7.34
CA TYR A 90 -0.30 -8.47 7.34
C TYR A 90 0.44 -9.81 7.50
N ASN A 91 1.75 -9.83 7.26
CA ASN A 91 2.63 -10.95 7.52
C ASN A 91 3.46 -10.65 8.78
N ALA A 92 2.84 -10.86 9.95
CA ALA A 92 3.45 -10.56 11.23
C ALA A 92 4.89 -11.11 11.35
N ASN A 93 5.81 -10.24 11.78
CA ASN A 93 7.23 -10.51 11.99
C ASN A 93 8.06 -10.87 10.73
N ARG A 94 7.50 -10.78 9.51
CA ARG A 94 8.22 -11.11 8.27
C ARG A 94 9.13 -9.98 7.77
N PHE A 95 8.66 -8.74 7.85
CA PHE A 95 9.39 -7.55 7.37
C PHE A 95 9.67 -6.55 8.52
N PRO A 96 10.26 -7.00 9.64
CA PRO A 96 10.41 -6.16 10.83
C PRO A 96 11.17 -4.86 10.59
N LEU A 97 12.22 -4.85 9.76
CA LEU A 97 13.00 -3.65 9.46
C LEU A 97 12.22 -2.71 8.54
N THR A 98 11.51 -3.24 7.54
CA THR A 98 10.60 -2.44 6.70
C THR A 98 9.56 -1.72 7.56
N GLN A 99 8.99 -2.41 8.56
CA GLN A 99 7.96 -1.83 9.43
C GLN A 99 8.46 -0.70 10.35
N ILE A 100 9.75 -0.36 10.33
CA ILE A 100 10.26 0.86 10.98
C ILE A 100 9.61 2.12 10.39
N ILE A 101 9.25 2.11 9.09
CA ILE A 101 8.51 3.23 8.48
C ILE A 101 7.11 3.41 9.10
N GLU A 102 6.56 2.38 9.78
CA GLU A 102 5.24 2.45 10.42
C GLU A 102 5.28 3.13 11.79
N LEU A 103 6.46 3.49 12.28
CA LEU A 103 6.60 4.19 13.55
C LEU A 103 6.02 5.61 13.48
N PRO A 104 5.53 6.16 14.61
CA PRO A 104 4.98 7.50 14.64
C PRO A 104 5.95 8.57 14.11
N GLY A 105 5.44 9.52 13.34
CA GLY A 105 6.23 10.64 12.81
C GLY A 105 7.14 10.33 11.61
N MET A 106 7.07 9.13 11.04
CA MET A 106 7.91 8.74 9.91
C MET A 106 7.42 9.24 8.53
N ALA A 107 6.16 9.64 8.42
CA ALA A 107 5.58 10.11 7.16
C ALA A 107 4.61 11.28 7.37
N ASP A 108 4.87 12.38 6.67
CA ASP A 108 3.99 13.56 6.61
C ASP A 108 2.94 13.44 5.50
N SER A 109 3.24 12.68 4.44
CA SER A 109 2.37 12.34 3.32
C SER A 109 2.73 10.97 2.76
N ALA A 110 1.90 10.43 1.86
CA ALA A 110 2.24 9.21 1.13
C ALA A 110 3.50 9.42 0.29
N ALA A 111 3.64 10.55 -0.41
CA ALA A 111 4.82 10.87 -1.21
C ALA A 111 6.11 10.88 -0.36
N HIS A 112 6.09 11.56 0.79
CA HIS A 112 7.23 11.62 1.70
C HIS A 112 7.59 10.23 2.26
N GLY A 113 6.62 9.50 2.82
CA GLY A 113 6.87 8.16 3.37
C GLY A 113 7.34 7.15 2.31
N SER A 114 6.80 7.23 1.10
CA SER A 114 7.20 6.38 -0.03
C SER A 114 8.63 6.66 -0.47
N CYS A 115 9.06 7.92 -0.48
CA CYS A 115 10.44 8.29 -0.77
C CYS A 115 11.40 7.69 0.26
N VAL A 116 11.09 7.78 1.55
CA VAL A 116 11.92 7.19 2.61
C VAL A 116 11.98 5.68 2.46
N LEU A 117 10.83 5.02 2.34
CA LEU A 117 10.73 3.56 2.26
C LEU A 117 11.47 2.99 1.05
N GLN A 118 11.27 3.59 -0.13
CA GLN A 118 11.92 3.14 -1.34
C GLN A 118 13.42 3.40 -1.29
N SER A 119 13.88 4.51 -0.70
CA SER A 119 15.30 4.80 -0.51
C SER A 119 15.97 3.80 0.43
N LEU A 120 15.32 3.40 1.53
CA LEU A 120 15.82 2.33 2.42
C LEU A 120 16.01 1.01 1.68
N TYR A 121 15.08 0.67 0.77
CA TYR A 121 15.19 -0.54 -0.02
C TYR A 121 16.34 -0.46 -1.04
N GLU A 122 16.46 0.66 -1.74
CA GLU A 122 17.51 0.90 -2.75
C GLU A 122 18.92 0.99 -2.14
N ASP A 123 19.03 1.52 -0.92
CA ASP A 123 20.26 1.54 -0.11
C ASP A 123 20.65 0.15 0.42
N GLY A 124 19.70 -0.80 0.42
CA GLY A 124 19.93 -2.18 0.85
C GLY A 124 19.61 -2.46 2.32
N MET A 125 19.27 -1.43 3.10
CA MET A 125 18.96 -1.55 4.55
C MET A 125 17.84 -2.55 4.86
N ILE A 126 16.87 -2.68 3.95
CA ILE A 126 15.72 -3.59 4.10
C ILE A 126 15.61 -4.63 2.97
N ALA A 127 16.53 -4.62 1.99
CA ALA A 127 16.43 -5.47 0.80
C ALA A 127 16.48 -6.97 1.12
N ASP A 128 17.22 -7.35 2.17
CA ASP A 128 17.36 -8.74 2.59
C ASP A 128 16.03 -9.39 3.05
N GLU A 129 15.05 -8.59 3.46
CA GLU A 129 13.73 -9.08 3.85
C GLU A 129 12.91 -9.59 2.64
N TYR A 130 13.34 -9.27 1.42
CA TYR A 130 12.59 -9.52 0.18
C TYR A 130 13.23 -10.53 -0.78
N ARG A 131 14.28 -11.25 -0.35
CA ARG A 131 15.09 -12.13 -1.23
C ARG A 131 14.33 -13.25 -1.93
N ASP A 132 13.14 -13.61 -1.47
CA ASP A 132 12.34 -14.70 -2.03
C ASP A 132 11.32 -14.25 -3.09
N THR A 133 11.24 -12.94 -3.37
CA THR A 133 10.49 -12.36 -4.48
C THR A 133 11.34 -11.34 -5.25
N GLN A 134 10.81 -10.78 -6.34
CA GLN A 134 11.40 -9.63 -7.02
C GLN A 134 10.57 -8.41 -6.64
N VAL A 135 11.11 -7.49 -5.86
CA VAL A 135 10.42 -6.21 -5.60
C VAL A 135 10.42 -5.39 -6.87
N LEU A 136 9.26 -4.80 -7.18
CA LEU A 136 9.11 -3.82 -8.25
C LEU A 136 9.20 -2.43 -7.64
N PHE A 137 8.39 -2.12 -6.62
CA PHE A 137 8.53 -0.89 -5.86
C PHE A 137 7.81 -1.02 -4.50
N LEU A 138 8.19 -0.18 -3.56
CA LEU A 138 7.55 -0.01 -2.27
C LEU A 138 6.95 1.39 -2.19
N PHE A 139 5.88 1.54 -1.43
CA PHE A 139 5.23 2.84 -1.22
C PHE A 139 4.51 2.81 0.13
N THR A 140 4.03 3.96 0.58
CA THR A 140 3.24 4.12 1.80
C THR A 140 1.90 4.78 1.48
N HIS A 141 0.98 4.76 2.46
CA HIS A 141 -0.14 5.70 2.47
C HIS A 141 0.25 6.97 3.22
N GLY A 142 -0.64 7.97 3.28
CA GLY A 142 -0.44 9.14 4.12
C GLY A 142 -0.59 8.82 5.61
N PRO A 143 -0.61 9.84 6.47
CA PRO A 143 -0.89 9.69 7.90
C PRO A 143 -2.14 8.84 8.20
N GLY A 144 -1.99 7.86 9.09
CA GLY A 144 -3.08 7.11 9.66
C GLY A 144 -3.70 7.83 10.86
N TYR A 145 -5.02 7.80 10.96
CA TYR A 145 -5.81 8.50 11.97
C TYR A 145 -6.72 7.54 12.73
N LEU A 146 -7.35 8.05 13.80
CA LEU A 146 -8.34 7.31 14.57
C LEU A 146 -9.74 7.77 14.18
N HIS A 147 -10.57 6.82 13.75
CA HIS A 147 -11.95 7.07 13.42
C HIS A 147 -12.88 6.18 14.24
N THR A 148 -13.86 6.79 14.88
CA THR A 148 -14.74 6.13 15.85
C THR A 148 -16.19 6.34 15.49
N ARG A 149 -17.03 5.39 15.92
CA ARG A 149 -18.46 5.39 15.59
C ARG A 149 -19.25 6.42 16.40
N THR A 150 -18.93 6.55 17.69
CA THR A 150 -19.84 7.17 18.67
C THR A 150 -19.25 8.27 19.54
N LYS A 151 -17.92 8.46 19.57
CA LYS A 151 -17.27 9.48 20.41
C LYS A 151 -15.97 9.98 19.81
N ALA A 152 -15.61 11.23 20.07
CA ALA A 152 -14.28 11.77 19.78
C ALA A 152 -13.21 11.17 20.73
N ILE A 153 -11.95 11.24 20.31
CA ILE A 153 -10.76 10.80 21.04
C ILE A 153 -9.86 12.02 21.16
N GLU A 154 -10.04 12.80 22.23
CA GLU A 154 -9.29 14.03 22.48
C GLU A 154 -8.01 13.73 23.26
N HIS A 155 -8.07 12.72 24.13
CA HIS A 155 -6.94 12.27 24.93
C HIS A 155 -6.66 10.78 24.70
N PRO A 156 -5.40 10.33 24.89
CA PRO A 156 -5.08 8.91 24.76
C PRO A 156 -5.94 8.01 25.67
N SER A 157 -6.31 8.47 26.88
CA SER A 157 -7.18 7.73 27.80
C SER A 157 -8.59 7.47 27.26
N ASP A 158 -9.06 8.22 26.26
CA ASP A 158 -10.37 7.99 25.65
C ASP A 158 -10.41 6.67 24.85
N LEU A 159 -9.26 6.11 24.51
CA LEU A 159 -9.14 4.81 23.85
C LEU A 159 -9.47 3.62 24.77
N ALA A 160 -9.47 3.82 26.10
CA ALA A 160 -9.65 2.75 27.06
C ALA A 160 -10.93 1.92 26.80
N GLY A 161 -10.75 0.62 26.62
CA GLY A 161 -11.82 -0.36 26.38
C GLY A 161 -12.39 -0.40 24.97
N LEU A 162 -12.01 0.52 24.07
CA LEU A 162 -12.52 0.52 22.69
C LEU A 162 -11.90 -0.58 21.84
N LYS A 163 -12.73 -1.25 21.06
CA LYS A 163 -12.30 -2.22 20.05
C LYS A 163 -11.94 -1.51 18.77
N ILE A 164 -10.66 -1.18 18.62
CA ILE A 164 -10.15 -0.44 17.47
C ILE A 164 -9.52 -1.40 16.47
N ARG A 165 -9.95 -1.35 15.21
CA ARG A 165 -9.27 -2.11 14.15
C ARG A 165 -7.85 -1.60 13.97
N ARG A 166 -6.89 -2.53 13.91
CA ARG A 166 -5.50 -2.24 13.55
C ARG A 166 -5.06 -2.99 12.29
N PRO A 167 -4.14 -2.43 11.49
CA PRO A 167 -3.52 -3.14 10.37
C PRO A 167 -2.35 -4.04 10.82
N THR A 168 -1.50 -3.58 11.75
CA THR A 168 -0.20 -4.21 12.04
C THR A 168 0.06 -4.30 13.54
N THR A 169 1.04 -5.12 13.94
CA THR A 169 1.40 -5.26 15.36
C THR A 169 2.00 -3.98 15.94
N VAL A 170 2.62 -3.13 15.12
CA VAL A 170 3.14 -1.81 15.56
C VAL A 170 1.97 -0.94 16.04
N VAL A 171 0.93 -0.82 15.22
CA VAL A 171 -0.29 -0.07 15.58
C VAL A 171 -1.03 -0.72 16.76
N ALA A 172 -0.99 -2.06 16.87
CA ALA A 172 -1.57 -2.76 18.02
C ALA A 172 -0.92 -2.35 19.34
N GLN A 173 0.42 -2.32 19.39
CA GLN A 173 1.18 -1.92 20.59
C GLN A 173 0.85 -0.48 21.01
N LEU A 174 0.73 0.42 20.03
CA LEU A 174 0.35 1.80 20.30
C LEU A 174 -1.04 1.89 20.94
N LEU A 175 -2.02 1.17 20.40
CA LEU A 175 -3.39 1.15 20.92
C LEU A 175 -3.48 0.48 22.31
N GLU A 176 -2.79 -0.65 22.51
CA GLU A 176 -2.71 -1.36 23.79
C GLU A 176 -2.12 -0.49 24.90
N ALA A 177 -1.09 0.30 24.59
CA ALA A 177 -0.48 1.22 25.55
C ALA A 177 -1.49 2.27 26.08
N GLN A 178 -2.58 2.53 25.33
CA GLN A 178 -3.65 3.46 25.70
C GLN A 178 -4.91 2.76 26.24
N GLY A 179 -4.82 1.46 26.53
CA GLY A 179 -5.92 0.68 27.08
C GLY A 179 -7.01 0.29 26.07
N ALA A 180 -6.82 0.54 24.77
CA ALA A 180 -7.70 0.00 23.74
C ALA A 180 -7.54 -1.52 23.59
N GLN A 181 -8.53 -2.13 22.93
CA GLN A 181 -8.55 -3.55 22.57
C GLN A 181 -8.34 -3.66 21.05
N PRO A 182 -7.09 -3.70 20.55
CA PRO A 182 -6.84 -3.74 19.11
C PRO A 182 -7.35 -5.04 18.48
N VAL A 183 -8.11 -4.92 17.39
CA VAL A 183 -8.62 -6.05 16.61
C VAL A 183 -7.88 -6.10 15.28
N GLY A 184 -7.09 -7.14 15.06
CA GLY A 184 -6.28 -7.30 13.85
C GLY A 184 -7.05 -7.95 12.70
N ILE A 185 -7.51 -7.14 11.75
CA ILE A 185 -8.14 -7.61 10.50
C ILE A 185 -7.67 -6.78 9.29
N PRO A 186 -7.57 -7.39 8.09
CA PRO A 186 -7.20 -6.68 6.88
C PRO A 186 -8.29 -5.68 6.46
N ALA A 187 -7.90 -4.67 5.70
CA ALA A 187 -8.76 -3.53 5.38
C ALA A 187 -10.15 -3.93 4.81
N PRO A 188 -10.29 -4.88 3.88
CA PRO A 188 -11.60 -5.25 3.32
C PRO A 188 -12.58 -5.88 4.32
N GLU A 189 -12.12 -6.37 5.46
CA GLU A 189 -12.98 -6.93 6.51
C GLU A 189 -13.53 -5.85 7.46
N THR A 190 -13.08 -4.60 7.32
CA THR A 190 -13.36 -3.53 8.28
C THR A 190 -14.79 -3.01 8.21
N TYR A 191 -15.32 -2.75 7.00
CA TYR A 191 -16.70 -2.31 6.82
C TYR A 191 -17.73 -3.26 7.47
N PRO A 192 -17.75 -4.58 7.17
CA PRO A 192 -18.71 -5.48 7.81
C PRO A 192 -18.48 -5.63 9.31
N ALA A 193 -17.25 -5.47 9.81
CA ALA A 193 -16.97 -5.52 11.25
C ALA A 193 -17.50 -4.28 11.99
N LEU A 194 -17.37 -3.09 11.41
CA LEU A 194 -18.02 -1.86 11.92
C LEU A 194 -19.54 -1.97 11.88
N GLN A 195 -20.10 -2.40 10.74
CA GLN A 195 -21.55 -2.54 10.56
C GLN A 195 -22.18 -3.51 11.58
N ARG A 196 -21.47 -4.58 11.94
CA ARG A 196 -21.93 -5.56 12.95
C ARG A 196 -21.67 -5.13 14.39
N GLY A 197 -21.05 -3.97 14.62
CA GLY A 197 -20.69 -3.50 15.96
C GLY A 197 -19.60 -4.32 16.65
N ILE A 198 -18.78 -5.06 15.88
CA ILE A 198 -17.62 -5.77 16.42
C ILE A 198 -16.52 -4.77 16.80
N LEU A 199 -16.44 -3.67 16.03
CA LEU A 199 -15.47 -2.59 16.21
C LEU A 199 -16.18 -1.31 16.66
N ASP A 200 -15.54 -0.60 17.59
CA ASP A 200 -15.94 0.74 18.03
C ASP A 200 -15.29 1.84 17.16
N GLY A 201 -14.22 1.48 16.46
CA GLY A 201 -13.49 2.37 15.57
C GLY A 201 -12.39 1.66 14.78
N VAL A 202 -11.65 2.45 14.01
CA VAL A 202 -10.61 1.98 13.10
C VAL A 202 -9.42 2.92 13.12
N ALA A 203 -8.23 2.35 13.01
CA ALA A 203 -7.04 3.08 12.60
C ALA A 203 -6.92 2.97 11.07
N PHE A 204 -7.01 4.12 10.38
CA PHE A 204 -6.95 4.23 8.92
C PHE A 204 -6.50 5.63 8.46
N PRO A 205 -5.87 5.77 7.27
CA PRO A 205 -5.81 7.03 6.54
C PRO A 205 -7.16 7.37 5.87
N TRP A 206 -7.32 8.59 5.37
CA TRP A 206 -8.55 9.05 4.72
C TRP A 206 -8.84 8.31 3.41
N GLU A 207 -7.82 7.90 2.65
CA GLU A 207 -7.97 7.09 1.44
C GLU A 207 -8.68 5.77 1.73
N ALA A 208 -8.36 5.13 2.85
CA ALA A 208 -8.96 3.87 3.25
C ALA A 208 -10.40 4.09 3.73
N MET A 209 -10.66 5.21 4.41
CA MET A 209 -12.00 5.60 4.83
C MET A 209 -12.96 5.76 3.64
N LYS A 210 -12.46 6.34 2.53
CA LYS A 210 -13.17 6.46 1.25
C LYS A 210 -13.25 5.12 0.52
N GLY A 211 -12.10 4.49 0.25
CA GLY A 211 -11.99 3.29 -0.59
C GLY A 211 -12.72 2.07 -0.04
N PHE A 212 -12.78 1.93 1.29
CA PHE A 212 -13.55 0.86 1.97
C PHE A 212 -14.88 1.35 2.56
N ARG A 213 -15.26 2.60 2.28
CA ARG A 213 -16.54 3.22 2.66
C ARG A 213 -16.81 3.22 4.17
N THR A 214 -15.76 3.21 4.99
CA THR A 214 -15.92 3.18 6.46
C THR A 214 -16.35 4.53 7.04
N ASN A 215 -16.30 5.61 6.24
CA ASN A 215 -16.96 6.89 6.56
C ASN A 215 -18.48 6.73 6.78
N GLU A 216 -19.14 5.73 6.20
CA GLU A 216 -20.58 5.50 6.44
C GLU A 216 -20.90 5.02 7.86
N GLN A 217 -19.89 4.58 8.62
CA GLN A 217 -20.05 3.95 9.94
C GLN A 217 -19.32 4.69 11.07
N ALA A 218 -18.25 5.41 10.75
CA ALA A 218 -17.45 6.19 11.71
C ALA A 218 -17.52 7.68 11.35
N HIS A 219 -17.97 8.48 12.31
CA HIS A 219 -18.35 9.89 12.12
C HIS A 219 -17.54 10.85 13.02
N PHE A 220 -16.64 10.31 13.84
CA PHE A 220 -15.70 11.05 14.65
C PHE A 220 -14.30 10.70 14.19
N HIS A 221 -13.50 11.71 13.84
CA HIS A 221 -12.20 11.55 13.21
C HIS A 221 -11.17 12.40 13.94
N ASN A 222 -10.08 11.79 14.36
CA ASN A 222 -9.05 12.40 15.19
C ASN A 222 -7.72 12.35 14.42
N GLU A 223 -7.30 13.50 13.91
CA GLU A 223 -6.18 13.65 12.97
C GLU A 223 -4.82 13.70 13.70
N ILE A 224 -4.46 12.63 14.41
CA ILE A 224 -3.27 12.59 15.29
C ILE A 224 -1.97 12.06 14.63
N ASN A 225 -1.97 11.84 13.30
CA ASN A 225 -0.88 11.23 12.52
C ASN A 225 -0.17 10.07 13.26
N LEU A 226 -0.91 8.99 13.46
CA LEU A 226 -0.57 7.91 14.36
C LEU A 226 0.54 6.98 13.81
N TYR A 227 0.55 6.74 12.50
CA TYR A 227 1.43 5.81 11.80
C TYR A 227 1.31 6.02 10.29
N THR A 228 2.18 5.37 9.50
CA THR A 228 1.88 5.02 8.11
C THR A 228 2.04 3.51 7.90
N LEU A 229 1.64 2.96 6.76
CA LEU A 229 1.93 1.56 6.39
C LEU A 229 2.88 1.48 5.23
N SER A 230 3.70 0.43 5.27
CA SER A 230 4.44 -0.02 4.10
C SER A 230 3.57 -0.91 3.21
N PHE A 231 3.66 -0.66 1.91
CA PHE A 231 3.16 -1.52 0.85
C PHE A 231 4.31 -1.99 -0.03
N VAL A 232 4.13 -3.15 -0.66
CA VAL A 232 5.07 -3.67 -1.64
C VAL A 232 4.30 -4.12 -2.87
N VAL A 233 4.77 -3.70 -4.06
CA VAL A 233 4.47 -4.37 -5.32
C VAL A 233 5.62 -5.32 -5.64
N THR A 234 5.31 -6.61 -5.74
CA THR A 234 6.33 -7.64 -5.94
C THR A 234 5.88 -8.72 -6.90
N MET A 235 6.85 -9.26 -7.63
CA MET A 235 6.71 -10.28 -8.65
C MET A 235 7.37 -11.61 -8.23
N ASN A 236 6.88 -12.73 -8.78
CA ASN A 236 7.49 -14.03 -8.57
C ASN A 236 8.94 -14.02 -9.10
N LYS A 237 9.91 -14.29 -8.21
CA LYS A 237 11.33 -14.23 -8.54
C LYS A 237 11.73 -15.15 -9.68
N LYS A 238 11.28 -16.41 -9.66
CA LYS A 238 11.62 -17.40 -10.70
C LYS A 238 11.05 -17.03 -12.07
N LEU A 239 9.88 -16.40 -12.12
CA LEU A 239 9.31 -15.90 -13.36
C LEU A 239 10.12 -14.72 -13.89
N TYR A 240 10.42 -13.74 -13.03
CA TYR A 240 11.27 -12.61 -13.38
C TYR A 240 12.64 -13.07 -13.90
N ASP A 241 13.30 -13.99 -13.19
CA ASP A 241 14.63 -14.52 -13.55
C ASP A 241 14.65 -15.23 -14.93
N LYS A 242 13.50 -15.73 -15.40
CA LYS A 242 13.36 -16.39 -16.71
C LYS A 242 13.02 -15.43 -17.85
N MET A 243 12.66 -14.18 -17.55
CA MET A 243 12.36 -13.20 -18.60
C MET A 243 13.60 -12.93 -19.46
N PRO A 244 13.43 -12.75 -20.79
CA PRO A 244 14.44 -12.22 -21.68
C PRO A 244 15.03 -10.90 -21.17
N ALA A 245 16.29 -10.63 -21.52
CA ALA A 245 17.04 -9.49 -20.98
C ALA A 245 16.38 -8.14 -21.31
N ASP A 246 15.84 -7.99 -22.51
CA ASP A 246 15.06 -6.83 -22.95
C ASP A 246 13.80 -6.61 -22.10
N LEU A 247 13.02 -7.65 -21.83
CA LEU A 247 11.83 -7.55 -20.97
C LEU A 247 12.19 -7.27 -19.50
N LYS A 248 13.31 -7.82 -19.01
CA LYS A 248 13.82 -7.47 -17.67
C LYS A 248 14.20 -6.00 -17.55
N LEU A 249 14.85 -5.43 -18.56
CA LEU A 249 15.18 -4.00 -18.60
C LEU A 249 13.92 -3.15 -18.56
N ILE A 250 12.87 -3.54 -19.29
CA ILE A 250 11.57 -2.86 -19.25
C ILE A 250 10.97 -2.92 -17.84
N MET A 251 10.94 -4.10 -17.22
CA MET A 251 10.46 -4.27 -15.84
C MET A 251 11.26 -3.43 -14.84
N GLN A 252 12.59 -3.34 -14.98
CA GLN A 252 13.45 -2.52 -14.13
C GLN A 252 13.18 -1.02 -14.31
N ALA A 253 13.02 -0.56 -15.56
CA ALA A 253 12.67 0.82 -15.85
C ALA A 253 11.27 1.21 -15.32
N HIS A 254 10.40 0.22 -15.11
CA HIS A 254 9.06 0.37 -14.53
C HIS A 254 8.96 -0.13 -13.08
N SER A 255 10.09 -0.05 -12.38
CA SER A 255 10.26 -0.35 -10.96
C SER A 255 10.88 0.87 -10.25
N GLY A 256 11.00 0.81 -8.93
CA GLY A 256 11.70 1.81 -8.13
C GLY A 256 10.94 3.12 -7.87
N MET A 257 11.70 4.16 -7.50
CA MET A 257 11.20 5.45 -7.01
C MET A 257 10.12 6.11 -7.87
N ARG A 258 10.21 6.05 -9.20
CA ARG A 258 9.21 6.66 -10.09
C ARG A 258 7.81 6.10 -9.83
N TRP A 259 7.69 4.78 -9.75
CA TRP A 259 6.39 4.11 -9.59
C TRP A 259 5.95 4.05 -8.13
N SER A 260 6.91 4.05 -7.20
CA SER A 260 6.67 4.35 -5.79
C SER A 260 5.94 5.69 -5.64
N GLN A 261 6.49 6.78 -6.20
CA GLN A 261 5.91 8.13 -6.12
C GLN A 261 4.60 8.26 -6.90
N HIS A 262 4.47 7.58 -8.03
CA HIS A 262 3.20 7.56 -8.77
C HIS A 262 2.07 7.01 -7.90
N MET A 263 2.27 5.85 -7.27
CA MET A 263 1.25 5.30 -6.37
C MET A 263 1.08 6.15 -5.11
N ALA A 264 2.15 6.75 -4.59
CA ALA A 264 2.05 7.66 -3.45
C ALA A 264 1.14 8.85 -3.73
N GLN A 265 1.25 9.47 -4.91
CA GLN A 265 0.38 10.58 -5.31
C GLN A 265 -1.09 10.16 -5.36
N VAL A 266 -1.39 8.96 -5.86
CA VAL A 266 -2.77 8.43 -5.86
C VAL A 266 -3.33 8.37 -4.44
N PHE A 267 -2.50 8.01 -3.45
CA PHE A 267 -2.90 7.96 -2.04
C PHE A 267 -3.09 9.35 -1.44
N ASP A 268 -2.20 10.31 -1.71
CA ASP A 268 -2.33 11.69 -1.24
C ASP A 268 -3.59 12.38 -1.81
N ASP A 269 -3.91 12.12 -3.09
CA ASP A 269 -5.12 12.62 -3.73
C ASP A 269 -6.38 12.01 -3.10
N LEU A 270 -6.34 10.69 -2.80
CA LEU A 270 -7.43 9.99 -2.12
C LEU A 270 -7.59 10.41 -0.66
N ASP A 271 -6.51 10.74 0.05
CA ASP A 271 -6.59 11.28 1.41
C ASP A 271 -7.31 12.63 1.41
N THR A 272 -6.95 13.50 0.45
CA THR A 272 -7.63 14.79 0.24
C THR A 272 -9.13 14.58 -0.05
N ALA A 273 -9.46 13.67 -0.97
CA ALA A 273 -10.84 13.39 -1.34
C ALA A 273 -11.64 12.74 -0.19
N GLY A 274 -11.04 11.81 0.56
CA GLY A 274 -11.70 11.11 1.66
C GLY A 274 -12.01 12.02 2.84
N ARG A 275 -11.10 12.95 3.15
CA ARG A 275 -11.34 14.00 4.15
C ARG A 275 -12.44 14.95 3.71
N ALA A 276 -12.44 15.37 2.44
CA ALA A 276 -13.47 16.25 1.89
C ALA A 276 -14.88 15.62 1.96
N GLU A 277 -15.01 14.29 1.76
CA GLU A 277 -16.28 13.58 1.95
C GLU A 277 -16.79 13.66 3.39
N ALA A 278 -15.91 13.46 4.38
CA ALA A 278 -16.29 13.57 5.79
C ALA A 278 -16.73 14.98 6.17
N VAL A 279 -16.04 16.01 5.65
CA VAL A 279 -16.45 17.42 5.82
C VAL A 279 -17.82 17.67 5.20
N ALA A 280 -18.04 17.24 3.96
CA ALA A 280 -19.32 17.41 3.27
C ALA A 280 -20.49 16.67 3.97
N ALA A 281 -20.17 15.57 4.67
CA ALA A 281 -21.12 14.82 5.49
C ALA A 281 -21.33 15.41 6.90
N ASN A 282 -20.69 16.55 7.24
CA ASN A 282 -20.72 17.16 8.57
C ASN A 282 -20.25 16.23 9.69
N HIS A 283 -19.27 15.37 9.43
CA HIS A 283 -18.66 14.56 10.47
C HIS A 283 -17.84 15.42 11.44
N HIS A 284 -17.65 14.91 12.66
CA HIS A 284 -16.78 15.56 13.63
C HIS A 284 -15.32 15.25 13.32
N ILE A 285 -14.53 16.28 13.03
CA ILE A 285 -13.09 16.16 12.77
C ILE A 285 -12.36 17.03 13.80
N SER A 286 -11.49 16.41 14.60
CA SER A 286 -10.60 17.09 15.54
C SER A 286 -9.14 16.78 15.20
N ALA A 287 -8.26 17.71 15.56
CA ALA A 287 -6.81 17.55 15.50
C ALA A 287 -6.28 17.75 16.94
N PRO A 288 -6.31 16.69 17.77
CA PRO A 288 -5.95 16.82 19.18
C PRO A 288 -4.49 17.19 19.39
N ASP A 289 -4.18 17.75 20.56
CA ASP A 289 -2.84 18.20 20.92
C ASP A 289 -1.83 17.05 20.88
N HIS A 290 -0.83 17.17 20.02
CA HIS A 290 0.25 16.18 19.89
C HIS A 290 1.04 15.99 21.19
N GLU A 291 1.13 16.99 22.08
CA GLU A 291 1.93 16.88 23.31
C GLU A 291 1.45 15.72 24.21
N ALA A 292 0.13 15.51 24.30
CA ALA A 292 -0.45 14.41 25.06
C ALA A 292 -0.10 13.02 24.49
N TRP A 293 0.22 12.94 23.20
CA TRP A 293 0.53 11.69 22.50
C TRP A 293 2.03 11.43 22.35
N GLN A 294 2.88 12.45 22.52
CA GLN A 294 4.35 12.32 22.40
C GLN A 294 4.95 11.21 23.28
N PRO A 295 4.61 11.07 24.57
CA PRO A 295 5.16 10.00 25.39
C PRO A 295 4.83 8.60 24.85
N VAL A 296 3.62 8.44 24.31
CA VAL A 296 3.15 7.18 23.70
C VAL A 296 3.94 6.87 22.44
N PHE A 297 4.18 7.88 21.61
CA PHE A 297 4.91 7.73 20.35
C PHE A 297 6.37 7.36 20.58
N GLN A 298 7.02 8.03 21.52
CA GLN A 298 8.41 7.75 21.91
C GLN A 298 8.53 6.33 22.50
N GLN A 299 7.64 5.96 23.43
CA GLN A 299 7.67 4.63 24.03
C GLN A 299 7.44 3.53 22.98
N THR A 300 6.46 3.70 22.10
CA THR A 300 6.17 2.74 21.01
C THR A 300 7.39 2.56 20.10
N THR A 301 8.05 3.66 19.75
CA THR A 301 9.28 3.65 18.94
C THR A 301 10.39 2.86 19.63
N GLU A 302 10.73 3.22 20.88
CA GLU A 302 11.80 2.53 21.61
C GLU A 302 11.49 1.05 21.85
N ASP A 303 10.26 0.69 22.22
CA ASP A 303 9.87 -0.70 22.44
C ASP A 303 10.00 -1.54 21.16
N TYR A 304 9.60 -0.97 20.01
CA TYR A 304 9.73 -1.66 18.74
C TYR A 304 11.20 -1.85 18.36
N LEU A 305 12.01 -0.79 18.45
CA LEU A 305 13.45 -0.85 18.14
C LEU A 305 14.17 -1.86 19.03
N ALA A 306 13.97 -1.78 20.35
CA ALA A 306 14.59 -2.68 21.32
C ALA A 306 14.18 -4.15 21.10
N LYS A 307 12.91 -4.41 20.75
CA LYS A 307 12.44 -5.76 20.39
C LYS A 307 13.16 -6.33 19.18
N LEU A 308 13.50 -5.51 18.19
CA LEU A 308 14.26 -5.93 17.02
C LEU A 308 15.75 -6.14 17.34
N GLU A 309 16.34 -5.30 18.19
CA GLU A 309 17.73 -5.48 18.66
C GLU A 309 17.89 -6.77 19.47
N ALA A 310 16.89 -7.13 20.30
CA ALA A 310 16.85 -8.41 21.00
C ALA A 310 16.85 -9.63 20.05
N ARG A 311 16.43 -9.42 18.79
CA ARG A 311 16.50 -10.41 17.69
C ARG A 311 17.78 -10.28 16.86
N LYS A 312 18.74 -9.45 17.29
CA LYS A 312 20.00 -9.12 16.60
C LYS A 312 19.80 -8.48 15.22
N LEU A 313 18.70 -7.75 15.05
CA LEU A 313 18.44 -6.95 13.85
C LEU A 313 18.97 -5.52 14.06
N PRO A 314 19.49 -4.87 13.00
CA PRO A 314 20.09 -3.53 13.08
C PRO A 314 19.02 -2.42 13.11
N SER A 315 18.03 -2.51 13.99
CA SER A 315 16.85 -1.64 13.93
C SER A 315 17.17 -0.16 14.15
N ARG A 316 18.07 0.19 15.08
CA ARG A 316 18.48 1.59 15.29
C ARG A 316 19.25 2.16 14.10
N GLU A 317 20.08 1.35 13.44
CA GLU A 317 20.77 1.77 12.22
C GLU A 317 19.76 2.07 11.11
N VAL A 318 18.82 1.15 10.87
CA VAL A 318 17.76 1.35 9.87
C VAL A 318 16.87 2.55 10.23
N TYR A 319 16.54 2.75 11.50
CA TYR A 319 15.76 3.90 11.96
C TYR A 319 16.49 5.23 11.74
N GLN A 320 17.77 5.31 12.11
CA GLN A 320 18.57 6.51 11.82
C GLN A 320 18.67 6.77 10.32
N LYS A 321 18.86 5.72 9.51
CA LYS A 321 18.88 5.86 8.05
C LYS A 321 17.55 6.34 7.49
N ALA A 322 16.44 5.89 8.07
CA ALA A 322 15.11 6.36 7.70
C ALA A 322 14.92 7.85 8.04
N LEU A 323 15.44 8.32 9.17
CA LEU A 323 15.42 9.74 9.54
C LEU A 323 16.29 10.60 8.61
N GLU A 324 17.47 10.10 8.20
CA GLU A 324 18.31 10.76 7.19
C GLU A 324 17.56 10.92 5.87
N PHE A 325 16.95 9.83 5.38
CA PHE A 325 16.17 9.88 4.15
C PHE A 325 14.95 10.80 4.29
N SER A 326 14.26 10.76 5.43
CA SER A 326 13.15 11.67 5.70
C SER A 326 13.56 13.13 5.56
N ALA A 327 14.73 13.53 6.07
CA ALA A 327 15.21 14.90 5.90
C ALA A 327 15.46 15.26 4.41
N SER A 328 15.94 14.32 3.60
CA SER A 328 16.22 14.52 2.17
C SER A 328 15.00 14.40 1.25
N CYS A 329 13.96 13.70 1.68
CA CYS A 329 12.74 13.44 0.94
C CYS A 329 11.69 14.55 1.08
N LYS A 330 11.97 15.60 1.86
CA LYS A 330 11.13 16.79 1.97
C LYS A 330 11.17 17.54 0.63
N LEU A 331 10.06 17.43 -0.12
CA LEU A 331 9.82 18.14 -1.37
C LEU A 331 9.58 19.63 -1.14
#